data_AF-A0AAD8Y2P2-F1
#
_entry.id   AF-A0AAD8Y2P2-F1
#
_cell.length_a   1.000
_cell.length_b   1.000
_cell.length_c   1.000
_cell.angle_alpha   90.00
_cell.angle_beta   90.00
_cell.angle_gamma   90.00
#
_symmetry.space_group_name_H-M   'P 1'
#
loop_
_entity.id
_entity.type
_entity.pdbx_description
1 polymer ?
#
loop_
_entity_poly.entity_id
_entity_poly.type
_entity_poly.pdbx_seq_one_letter_code
_entity_poly.pdbx_strand_id
1 'polypeptide(L)'
;MAELLAADDVFVYMGGQQVVPEDVTHVIIDRSVNIIPEGAFAGREQLVSVKFHDGVEQIKRWAFIKCRRLKRIKLLGVRNIEGQAFMFCAALTDVQFGDKLETIQSNAFVGCALRSIKLPSVRSVQSWAFGDCLQLTNVEMPDVERIERFTFNGCRRLTRIVIPLKDNLMEVCSVERRGYQFDEFVNLTSIDLVGRVHVTISSLLLESWRDDMNQEIDRINQTLPKTRSSGKAAEISNWMQHIIATMEYYKTEHNRLLKEHMTQLELALWKAKIDQKEKTRFSGKVQARKAHSDEEKQDFVKNELRVTCGASIIIRNVLPFLKLE
;
A
#
# COMPACT_ATOMS: atom_id res chain seq x y z
N MET A 1 11.79 13.48 -25.91
CA MET A 1 12.63 14.67 -26.04
C MET A 1 13.83 14.49 -25.13
N ALA A 2 14.94 14.01 -25.70
CA ALA A 2 16.21 13.89 -24.99
C ALA A 2 16.78 15.30 -24.84
N GLU A 3 16.92 15.78 -23.61
CA GLU A 3 17.75 16.96 -23.34
C GLU A 3 19.19 16.59 -23.68
N LEU A 4 19.72 17.18 -24.76
CA LEU A 4 21.14 17.27 -25.02
C LEU A 4 21.74 18.05 -23.85
N LEU A 5 22.31 17.35 -22.87
CA LEU A 5 23.20 17.95 -21.89
C LEU A 5 24.48 18.34 -22.64
N ALA A 6 24.89 19.60 -22.54
CA ALA A 6 26.19 20.05 -23.02
C ALA A 6 27.28 19.17 -22.38
N ALA A 7 28.23 18.70 -23.18
CA ALA A 7 29.15 17.61 -22.85
C ALA A 7 30.16 17.92 -21.71
N ASP A 8 30.20 19.16 -21.21
CA ASP A 8 31.28 19.64 -20.34
C ASP A 8 30.97 19.63 -18.83
N ASP A 9 29.76 19.22 -18.40
CA ASP A 9 29.35 19.32 -16.98
C ASP A 9 28.78 18.00 -16.41
N VAL A 10 29.20 16.86 -16.98
CA VAL A 10 28.75 15.52 -16.56
C VAL A 10 29.89 14.75 -15.89
N PHE A 11 29.72 14.48 -14.59
CA PHE A 11 30.67 13.67 -13.82
C PHE A 11 30.33 12.18 -13.93
N VAL A 12 31.31 11.36 -14.31
CA VAL A 12 31.16 9.90 -14.34
C VAL A 12 31.66 9.32 -13.01
N TYR A 13 30.73 8.67 -12.28
CA TYR A 13 31.03 8.01 -11.02
C TYR A 13 31.35 6.53 -11.25
N MET A 14 32.58 6.15 -10.98
CA MET A 14 33.19 4.82 -11.13
C MET A 14 33.15 3.99 -9.83
N GLY A 15 32.52 4.50 -8.77
CA GLY A 15 32.35 3.76 -7.51
C GLY A 15 33.50 3.95 -6.51
N GLY A 16 33.47 3.13 -5.45
CA GLY A 16 34.49 3.12 -4.41
C GLY A 16 34.60 4.46 -3.65
N GLN A 17 35.84 4.91 -3.44
CA GLN A 17 36.16 6.15 -2.73
C GLN A 17 36.40 7.34 -3.67
N GLN A 18 35.87 7.28 -4.90
CA GLN A 18 36.03 8.39 -5.85
C GLN A 18 35.43 9.67 -5.24
N VAL A 19 36.26 10.70 -5.14
CA VAL A 19 35.85 12.01 -4.62
C VAL A 19 34.92 12.66 -5.63
N VAL A 20 33.71 12.97 -5.18
CA VAL A 20 32.70 13.66 -5.98
C VAL A 20 32.85 15.18 -5.79
N PRO A 21 33.02 15.98 -6.87
CA PRO A 21 33.16 17.43 -6.79
C PRO A 21 31.99 18.12 -6.08
N GLU A 22 32.25 19.20 -5.35
CA GLU A 22 31.22 19.82 -4.52
C GLU A 22 30.10 20.51 -5.29
N ASP A 23 30.48 21.05 -6.44
CA ASP A 23 29.67 21.77 -7.41
C ASP A 23 29.02 20.86 -8.46
N VAL A 24 29.16 19.53 -8.33
CA VAL A 24 28.63 18.57 -9.30
C VAL A 24 27.13 18.78 -9.55
N THR A 25 26.75 18.86 -10.82
CA THR A 25 25.37 19.12 -11.25
C THR A 25 24.72 17.90 -11.89
N HIS A 26 25.46 17.14 -12.69
CA HIS A 26 24.96 15.97 -13.42
C HIS A 26 25.92 14.79 -13.24
N VAL A 27 25.38 13.63 -12.86
CA VAL A 27 26.16 12.41 -12.65
C VAL A 27 25.68 11.29 -13.55
N ILE A 28 26.62 10.55 -14.14
CA ILE A 28 26.37 9.23 -14.73
C ILE A 28 27.05 8.18 -13.86
N ILE A 29 26.30 7.17 -13.44
CA ILE A 29 26.86 6.00 -12.77
C ILE A 29 27.42 5.06 -13.83
N ASP A 30 28.71 4.75 -13.74
CA ASP A 30 29.37 3.82 -14.66
C ASP A 30 28.83 2.40 -14.51
N ARG A 31 28.81 1.63 -15.61
CA ARG A 31 28.24 0.26 -15.66
C ARG A 31 28.88 -0.72 -14.70
N SER A 32 30.11 -0.47 -14.24
CA SER A 32 30.81 -1.31 -13.27
C SER A 32 30.30 -1.14 -11.82
N VAL A 33 29.54 -0.07 -11.53
CA VAL A 33 29.08 0.24 -10.18
C VAL A 33 27.77 -0.49 -9.88
N ASN A 34 27.80 -1.45 -8.97
CA ASN A 34 26.60 -2.14 -8.48
C ASN A 34 26.11 -1.63 -7.11
N ILE A 35 26.94 -0.87 -6.39
CA ILE A 35 26.65 -0.34 -5.06
C ILE A 35 27.03 1.14 -5.03
N ILE A 36 26.09 2.01 -4.62
CA ILE A 36 26.41 3.39 -4.23
C ILE A 36 26.80 3.40 -2.75
N PRO A 37 28.06 3.68 -2.40
CA PRO A 37 28.56 3.55 -1.03
C PRO A 37 28.01 4.65 -0.11
N GLU A 38 28.26 4.46 1.19
CA GLU A 38 27.80 5.35 2.24
C GLU A 38 28.28 6.79 1.98
N GLY A 39 27.34 7.73 1.96
CA GLY A 39 27.64 9.15 1.79
C GLY A 39 28.24 9.57 0.44
N ALA A 40 28.23 8.73 -0.60
CA ALA A 40 28.91 9.00 -1.88
C ALA A 40 28.61 10.39 -2.50
N PHE A 41 27.37 10.85 -2.40
CA PHE A 41 26.88 12.15 -2.88
C PHE A 41 26.30 13.00 -1.75
N ALA A 42 26.65 12.72 -0.49
CA ALA A 42 26.14 13.45 0.66
C ALA A 42 26.47 14.95 0.56
N GLY A 43 25.47 15.80 0.74
CA GLY A 43 25.62 17.25 0.76
C GLY A 43 25.93 17.88 -0.60
N ARG A 44 25.78 17.15 -1.72
CA ARG A 44 25.94 17.71 -3.07
C ARG A 44 24.71 18.54 -3.43
N GLU A 45 24.62 19.73 -2.83
CA GLU A 45 23.43 20.59 -2.92
C GLU A 45 23.17 21.12 -4.33
N GLN A 46 24.18 21.12 -5.22
CA GLN A 46 24.02 21.49 -6.63
C GLN A 46 23.60 20.33 -7.55
N LEU A 47 23.61 19.08 -7.06
CA LEU A 47 23.29 17.90 -7.87
C LEU A 47 21.84 17.95 -8.34
N VAL A 48 21.65 18.05 -9.66
CA VAL A 48 20.35 18.15 -10.32
C VAL A 48 19.86 16.80 -10.82
N SER A 49 20.77 15.96 -11.34
CA SER A 49 20.41 14.68 -11.94
C SER A 49 21.47 13.60 -11.76
N VAL A 50 21.00 12.36 -11.65
CA VAL A 50 21.84 11.17 -11.61
C VAL A 50 21.24 10.14 -12.57
N LYS A 51 22.05 9.68 -13.52
CA LYS A 51 21.68 8.64 -14.49
C LYS A 51 22.23 7.30 -14.02
N PHE A 52 21.33 6.48 -13.50
CA PHE A 52 21.60 5.08 -13.14
C PHE A 52 21.50 4.18 -14.38
N HIS A 53 22.25 3.09 -14.37
CA HIS A 53 21.96 1.89 -15.16
C HIS A 53 21.28 0.84 -14.27
N ASP A 54 20.68 -0.19 -14.87
CA ASP A 54 19.87 -1.19 -14.16
C ASP A 54 20.70 -2.20 -13.35
N GLY A 55 22.02 -2.04 -13.32
CA GLY A 55 22.95 -2.89 -12.57
C GLY A 55 23.26 -2.39 -11.16
N VAL A 56 22.77 -1.20 -10.79
CA VAL A 56 22.90 -0.69 -9.42
C VAL A 56 21.88 -1.39 -8.53
N GLU A 57 22.37 -2.22 -7.61
CA GLU A 57 21.55 -3.07 -6.75
C GLU A 57 21.32 -2.47 -5.35
N GLN A 58 22.26 -1.68 -4.84
CA GLN A 58 22.19 -1.16 -3.47
C GLN A 58 22.55 0.32 -3.38
N ILE A 59 21.78 1.06 -2.58
CA ILE A 59 22.08 2.44 -2.20
C ILE A 59 22.29 2.46 -0.70
N LYS A 60 23.54 2.72 -0.29
CA LYS A 60 23.94 2.70 1.11
C LYS A 60 23.46 3.93 1.87
N ARG A 61 23.60 3.85 3.19
CA ARG A 61 23.22 4.91 4.13
C ARG A 61 23.73 6.29 3.69
N TRP A 62 22.88 7.31 3.82
CA TRP A 62 23.20 8.71 3.49
C TRP A 62 23.72 8.99 2.08
N ALA A 63 23.66 8.04 1.13
CA ALA A 63 24.32 8.17 -0.18
C ALA A 63 24.00 9.47 -0.92
N PHE A 64 22.78 9.99 -0.81
CA PHE A 64 22.31 11.24 -1.43
C PHE A 64 21.71 12.22 -0.40
N ILE A 65 22.06 12.10 0.89
CA ILE A 65 21.50 12.99 1.92
C ILE A 65 21.75 14.46 1.54
N LYS A 66 20.72 15.32 1.69
CA LYS A 66 20.78 16.76 1.38
C LYS A 66 21.18 17.08 -0.08
N CYS A 67 20.92 16.21 -1.05
CA CYS A 67 20.97 16.59 -2.48
C CYS A 67 19.77 17.48 -2.84
N ARG A 68 19.79 18.73 -2.37
CA ARG A 68 18.61 19.62 -2.34
C ARG A 68 18.03 19.97 -3.71
N ARG A 69 18.82 19.88 -4.79
CA ARG A 69 18.39 20.18 -6.16
C ARG A 69 18.05 18.95 -6.99
N LEU A 70 18.22 17.74 -6.45
CA LEU A 70 17.93 16.49 -7.18
C LEU A 70 16.42 16.39 -7.41
N LYS A 71 15.98 16.42 -8.67
CA LYS A 71 14.54 16.55 -9.00
C LYS A 71 13.82 15.22 -9.15
N ARG A 72 14.47 14.26 -9.80
CA ARG A 72 13.91 12.96 -10.17
C ARG A 72 15.00 11.90 -10.17
N ILE A 73 14.64 10.66 -9.87
CA ILE A 73 15.57 9.53 -9.90
C ILE A 73 14.87 8.24 -10.34
N LYS A 74 15.60 7.41 -11.10
CA LYS A 74 15.14 6.09 -11.56
C LYS A 74 16.00 5.01 -10.93
N LEU A 75 15.37 4.14 -10.14
CA LEU A 75 15.99 3.09 -9.33
C LEU A 75 15.48 1.72 -9.80
N LEU A 76 15.68 1.40 -11.08
CA LEU A 76 15.07 0.24 -11.73
C LEU A 76 15.74 -1.09 -11.34
N GLY A 77 17.05 -1.08 -11.06
CA GLY A 77 17.82 -2.25 -10.62
C GLY A 77 17.93 -2.44 -9.11
N VAL A 78 17.50 -1.45 -8.33
CA VAL A 78 17.81 -1.35 -6.90
C VAL A 78 16.94 -2.30 -6.09
N ARG A 79 17.58 -3.10 -5.24
CA ARG A 79 16.95 -4.03 -4.29
C ARG A 79 16.81 -3.42 -2.90
N ASN A 80 17.82 -2.67 -2.45
CA ASN A 80 17.86 -2.13 -1.09
C ASN A 80 18.22 -0.64 -1.09
N ILE A 81 17.36 0.15 -0.43
CA ILE A 81 17.62 1.56 -0.12
C ILE A 81 17.81 1.66 1.38
N GLU A 82 19.04 1.93 1.80
CA GLU A 82 19.40 2.00 3.22
C GLU A 82 18.98 3.31 3.89
N GLY A 83 19.12 3.34 5.22
CA GLY A 83 18.59 4.42 6.04
C GLY A 83 19.07 5.81 5.60
N GLN A 84 18.15 6.77 5.57
CA GLN A 84 18.42 8.17 5.24
C GLN A 84 19.10 8.41 3.87
N ALA A 85 19.07 7.45 2.95
CA ALA A 85 19.76 7.52 1.66
C ALA A 85 19.43 8.79 0.85
N PHE A 86 18.18 9.27 0.87
CA PHE A 86 17.70 10.47 0.18
C PHE A 86 17.13 11.52 1.14
N MET A 87 17.45 11.45 2.43
CA MET A 87 16.91 12.37 3.43
C MET A 87 17.22 13.83 3.05
N PHE A 88 16.22 14.71 3.14
CA PHE A 88 16.27 16.13 2.78
C PHE A 88 16.67 16.44 1.33
N CYS A 89 16.37 15.54 0.38
CA CYS A 89 16.34 15.89 -1.05
C CYS A 89 15.09 16.73 -1.37
N ALA A 90 15.11 18.00 -0.95
CA ALA A 90 13.92 18.87 -0.93
C ALA A 90 13.30 19.15 -2.31
N ALA A 91 14.04 18.98 -3.41
CA ALA A 91 13.50 19.10 -4.77
C ALA A 91 13.06 17.76 -5.38
N LEU A 92 13.26 16.63 -4.69
CA LEU A 92 12.96 15.30 -5.23
C LEU A 92 11.45 15.09 -5.24
N THR A 93 10.88 15.12 -6.44
CA THR A 93 9.42 15.09 -6.66
C THR A 93 8.92 13.76 -7.21
N ASP A 94 9.80 12.99 -7.86
CA ASP A 94 9.48 11.73 -8.53
C ASP A 94 10.60 10.70 -8.31
N VAL A 95 10.23 9.50 -7.89
CA VAL A 95 11.12 8.35 -7.75
C VAL A 95 10.46 7.17 -8.46
N GLN A 96 11.17 6.60 -9.42
CA GLN A 96 10.71 5.40 -10.15
C GLN A 96 11.44 4.19 -9.60
N PHE A 97 10.68 3.28 -8.99
CA PHE A 97 11.20 2.01 -8.48
C PHE A 97 10.99 0.90 -9.51
N GLY A 98 11.95 -0.01 -9.64
CA GLY A 98 11.79 -1.24 -10.42
C GLY A 98 11.30 -2.41 -9.58
N ASP A 99 10.86 -3.48 -10.24
CA ASP A 99 10.20 -4.63 -9.62
C ASP A 99 11.10 -5.47 -8.69
N LYS A 100 12.40 -5.19 -8.66
CA LYS A 100 13.39 -5.87 -7.80
C LYS A 100 13.50 -5.26 -6.39
N LEU A 101 12.79 -4.16 -6.11
CA LEU A 101 12.91 -3.46 -4.84
C LEU A 101 12.39 -4.30 -3.68
N GLU A 102 13.25 -4.66 -2.73
CA GLU A 102 12.88 -5.50 -1.59
C GLU A 102 12.66 -4.68 -0.31
N THR A 103 13.52 -3.69 -0.05
CA THR A 103 13.48 -2.96 1.23
C THR A 103 13.76 -1.47 1.08
N ILE A 104 12.95 -0.66 1.78
CA ILE A 104 13.20 0.76 2.03
C ILE A 104 13.41 0.93 3.54
N GLN A 105 14.61 1.33 3.95
CA GLN A 105 14.97 1.46 5.35
C GLN A 105 14.56 2.81 5.97
N SER A 106 14.74 2.92 7.28
CA SER A 106 14.25 4.05 8.07
C SER A 106 14.73 5.39 7.53
N ASN A 107 13.80 6.34 7.49
CA ASN A 107 14.04 7.72 7.09
C ASN A 107 14.56 7.92 5.65
N ALA A 108 14.52 6.90 4.78
CA ALA A 108 15.17 6.91 3.46
C ALA A 108 14.83 8.16 2.62
N PHE A 109 13.58 8.63 2.64
CA PHE A 109 13.09 9.78 1.85
C PHE A 109 12.51 10.90 2.73
N VAL A 110 12.93 11.00 4.01
CA VAL A 110 12.39 12.05 4.90
C VAL A 110 12.61 13.45 4.33
N GLY A 111 11.56 14.28 4.33
CA GLY A 111 11.63 15.67 3.88
C GLY A 111 11.82 15.84 2.36
N CYS A 112 11.56 14.81 1.56
CA CYS A 112 11.50 14.95 0.11
C CYS A 112 10.20 15.61 -0.35
N ALA A 113 10.19 16.27 -1.51
CA ALA A 113 8.99 16.88 -2.08
C ALA A 113 8.20 15.91 -2.98
N LEU A 114 8.21 14.60 -2.65
CA LEU A 114 7.54 13.56 -3.43
C LEU A 114 6.06 13.90 -3.58
N ARG A 115 5.54 13.84 -4.81
CA ARG A 115 4.12 14.11 -5.09
C ARG A 115 3.28 12.84 -5.05
N SER A 116 3.83 11.76 -5.57
CA SER A 116 3.22 10.44 -5.55
C SER A 116 4.29 9.37 -5.35
N ILE A 117 3.92 8.27 -4.72
CA ILE A 117 4.77 7.09 -4.56
C ILE A 117 4.04 5.91 -5.18
N LYS A 118 4.73 5.14 -6.02
CA LYS A 118 4.25 3.86 -6.52
C LYS A 118 5.28 2.79 -6.20
N LEU A 119 5.00 1.99 -5.17
CA LEU A 119 5.82 0.86 -4.78
C LEU A 119 5.43 -0.37 -5.61
N PRO A 120 6.43 -1.17 -6.06
CA PRO A 120 6.20 -2.50 -6.62
C PRO A 120 5.86 -3.48 -5.47
N SER A 121 6.14 -4.78 -5.66
CA SER A 121 6.14 -5.71 -4.54
C SER A 121 7.34 -5.43 -3.64
N VAL A 122 7.11 -5.11 -2.37
CA VAL A 122 8.17 -4.73 -1.43
C VAL A 122 8.01 -5.51 -0.12
N ARG A 123 9.08 -6.14 0.35
CA ARG A 123 9.09 -6.90 1.60
C ARG A 123 8.94 -6.00 2.82
N SER A 124 9.61 -4.85 2.85
CA SER A 124 9.57 -3.98 4.02
C SER A 124 9.78 -2.50 3.71
N VAL A 125 8.93 -1.67 4.30
CA VAL A 125 9.10 -0.22 4.40
C VAL A 125 9.22 0.14 5.88
N GLN A 126 10.39 0.64 6.28
CA GLN A 126 10.71 0.89 7.68
C GLN A 126 10.26 2.27 8.18
N SER A 127 10.46 2.48 9.48
CA SER A 127 9.93 3.63 10.22
C SER A 127 10.35 4.96 9.58
N TRP A 128 9.41 5.90 9.48
CA TRP A 128 9.66 7.23 8.89
C TRP A 128 10.18 7.24 7.44
N ALA A 129 10.14 6.13 6.68
CA ALA A 129 10.76 6.08 5.35
C ALA A 129 10.34 7.22 4.41
N PHE A 130 9.12 7.72 4.51
CA PHE A 130 8.57 8.86 3.75
C PHE A 130 8.06 9.98 4.67
N GLY A 131 8.63 10.13 5.87
CA GLY A 131 8.25 11.18 6.81
C GLY A 131 8.44 12.59 6.23
N ASP A 132 7.58 13.54 6.63
CA ASP A 132 7.61 14.94 6.19
C ASP A 132 7.64 15.15 4.67
N CYS A 133 7.10 14.20 3.89
CA CYS A 133 6.88 14.42 2.46
C CYS A 133 5.66 15.33 2.26
N LEU A 134 5.84 16.64 2.49
CA LEU A 134 4.76 17.63 2.61
C LEU A 134 3.93 17.81 1.32
N GLN A 135 4.44 17.37 0.17
CA GLN A 135 3.76 17.45 -1.13
C GLN A 135 3.10 16.13 -1.56
N LEU A 136 3.24 15.07 -0.76
CA LEU A 136 2.76 13.75 -1.12
C LEU A 136 1.24 13.70 -1.03
N THR A 137 0.58 13.40 -2.15
CA THR A 137 -0.89 13.32 -2.24
C THR A 137 -1.40 11.91 -2.48
N ASN A 138 -0.61 11.04 -3.08
CA ASN A 138 -1.01 9.69 -3.45
C ASN A 138 0.10 8.66 -3.17
N VAL A 139 -0.26 7.55 -2.54
CA VAL A 139 0.65 6.41 -2.33
C VAL A 139 0.01 5.14 -2.85
N GLU A 140 0.73 4.41 -3.69
CA GLU A 140 0.34 3.10 -4.19
C GLU A 140 1.29 2.03 -3.69
N MET A 141 0.77 1.09 -2.92
CA MET A 141 1.50 -0.04 -2.37
C MET A 141 0.63 -1.31 -2.47
N PRO A 142 0.36 -1.80 -3.69
CA PRO A 142 -0.58 -2.90 -3.88
C PRO A 142 -0.09 -4.25 -3.34
N ASP A 143 1.20 -4.37 -3.00
CA ASP A 143 1.84 -5.63 -2.62
C ASP A 143 3.03 -5.38 -1.66
N VAL A 144 2.74 -4.98 -0.42
CA VAL A 144 3.77 -4.74 0.61
C VAL A 144 3.57 -5.68 1.78
N GLU A 145 4.62 -6.40 2.20
CA GLU A 145 4.51 -7.36 3.31
C GLU A 145 4.52 -6.70 4.69
N ARG A 146 5.34 -5.66 4.89
CA ARG A 146 5.47 -4.99 6.19
C ARG A 146 5.73 -3.48 6.06
N ILE A 147 4.96 -2.70 6.80
CA ILE A 147 5.10 -1.24 6.91
C ILE A 147 5.25 -0.90 8.38
N GLU A 148 6.28 -0.16 8.75
CA GLU A 148 6.52 0.21 10.15
C GLU A 148 5.88 1.56 10.54
N ARG A 149 5.96 1.89 11.85
CA ARG A 149 5.38 3.09 12.44
C ARG A 149 5.89 4.36 11.77
N PHE A 150 5.02 5.35 11.68
CA PHE A 150 5.37 6.70 11.21
C PHE A 150 5.90 6.77 9.77
N THR A 151 5.75 5.71 8.96
CA THR A 151 6.27 5.65 7.58
C THR A 151 5.93 6.90 6.76
N PHE A 152 4.74 7.48 6.91
CA PHE A 152 4.31 8.73 6.25
C PHE A 152 3.93 9.83 7.25
N ASN A 153 4.57 9.86 8.42
CA ASN A 153 4.38 10.92 9.41
C ASN A 153 4.58 12.30 8.76
N GLY A 154 3.80 13.31 9.15
CA GLY A 154 3.94 14.66 8.58
C GLY A 154 3.53 14.81 7.11
N CYS A 155 3.04 13.75 6.42
CA CYS A 155 2.53 13.85 5.04
C CYS A 155 1.15 14.53 4.98
N ARG A 156 1.13 15.83 5.28
CA ARG A 156 -0.10 16.60 5.48
C ARG A 156 -0.99 16.72 4.24
N ARG A 157 -0.48 16.48 3.03
CA ARG A 157 -1.27 16.56 1.79
C ARG A 157 -1.76 15.19 1.29
N LEU A 158 -1.49 14.11 2.01
CA LEU A 158 -1.83 12.77 1.58
C LEU A 158 -3.34 12.56 1.62
N THR A 159 -3.94 12.41 0.45
CA THR A 159 -5.40 12.25 0.30
C THR A 159 -5.80 10.83 -0.08
N ARG A 160 -4.90 10.07 -0.75
CA ARG A 160 -5.17 8.70 -1.19
C ARG A 160 -4.03 7.73 -0.87
N ILE A 161 -4.37 6.57 -0.34
CA ILE A 161 -3.45 5.43 -0.18
C ILE A 161 -4.09 4.17 -0.75
N VAL A 162 -3.30 3.36 -1.47
CA VAL A 162 -3.67 2.04 -1.96
C VAL A 162 -2.86 0.99 -1.20
N ILE A 163 -3.48 0.15 -0.37
CA ILE A 163 -2.82 -0.86 0.49
C ILE A 163 -3.30 -2.28 0.21
N PRO A 164 -2.49 -3.33 0.48
CA PRO A 164 -2.90 -4.70 0.21
C PRO A 164 -3.88 -5.22 1.28
N LEU A 165 -4.84 -6.05 0.87
CA LEU A 165 -5.63 -6.90 1.78
C LEU A 165 -4.84 -8.19 2.04
N LYS A 166 -4.09 -8.26 3.15
CA LYS A 166 -3.40 -9.49 3.58
C LYS A 166 -3.86 -9.87 4.99
N ASP A 167 -4.01 -11.18 5.19
CA ASP A 167 -4.36 -11.94 6.40
C ASP A 167 -4.30 -11.09 7.69
N ASN A 168 -5.47 -10.72 8.22
CA ASN A 168 -5.63 -9.72 9.28
C ASN A 168 -5.00 -8.36 8.91
N LEU A 169 -5.86 -7.44 8.44
CA LEU A 169 -5.65 -5.98 8.38
C LEU A 169 -5.22 -5.33 9.74
N MET A 170 -4.75 -6.10 10.71
CA MET A 170 -4.35 -5.78 12.07
C MET A 170 -3.02 -6.42 12.51
N GLU A 171 -2.18 -6.93 11.59
CA GLU A 171 -0.73 -7.01 11.84
C GLU A 171 0.03 -5.80 11.26
N VAL A 172 -0.68 -4.67 11.12
CA VAL A 172 -0.10 -3.34 11.25
C VAL A 172 0.33 -3.16 12.71
N CYS A 173 1.40 -3.87 13.10
CA CYS A 173 2.07 -3.85 14.39
C CYS A 173 1.18 -4.01 15.64
N SER A 174 0.60 -5.19 15.86
CA SER A 174 0.66 -5.73 17.22
C SER A 174 2.11 -6.23 17.39
N VAL A 175 2.90 -5.90 18.40
CA VAL A 175 2.64 -5.86 19.83
C VAL A 175 3.67 -4.88 20.44
N GLU A 176 3.29 -4.23 21.53
CA GLU A 176 4.10 -3.35 22.41
C GLU A 176 4.25 -1.84 22.08
N ARG A 177 3.50 -1.06 22.88
CA ARG A 177 3.70 0.34 23.28
C ARG A 177 3.36 1.45 22.28
N ARG A 178 2.15 2.01 22.47
CA ARG A 178 1.71 3.42 22.25
C ARG A 178 2.32 4.17 21.04
N GLY A 179 1.85 3.87 19.84
CA GLY A 179 1.96 4.79 18.69
C GLY A 179 1.28 4.20 17.48
N TYR A 180 0.10 4.72 17.10
CA TYR A 180 -0.65 4.16 15.98
C TYR A 180 -0.14 4.74 14.66
N GLN A 181 0.05 3.87 13.68
CA GLN A 181 0.74 4.12 12.40
C GLN A 181 0.03 5.13 11.48
N PHE A 182 -1.23 5.45 11.78
CA PHE A 182 -2.09 6.37 11.02
C PHE A 182 -2.60 7.58 11.84
N ASP A 183 -2.10 7.79 13.07
CA ASP A 183 -2.56 8.84 13.99
C ASP A 183 -2.46 10.28 13.44
N GLU A 184 -1.81 10.49 12.28
CA GLU A 184 -1.42 11.81 11.80
C GLU A 184 -1.87 12.14 10.36
N PHE A 185 -2.65 11.27 9.71
CA PHE A 185 -3.20 11.57 8.39
C PHE A 185 -4.47 12.42 8.48
N VAL A 186 -4.29 13.73 8.73
CA VAL A 186 -5.40 14.68 8.93
C VAL A 186 -6.26 14.87 7.67
N ASN A 187 -5.71 14.61 6.48
CA ASN A 187 -6.33 14.93 5.19
C ASN A 187 -6.64 13.72 4.30
N LEU A 188 -6.55 12.50 4.83
CA LEU A 188 -6.82 11.29 4.06
C LEU A 188 -8.31 11.23 3.71
N THR A 189 -8.64 11.30 2.42
CA THR A 189 -10.02 11.31 1.92
C THR A 189 -10.42 9.99 1.27
N SER A 190 -9.47 9.11 0.94
CA SER A 190 -9.71 7.82 0.28
C SER A 190 -8.64 6.79 0.65
N ILE A 191 -9.09 5.57 0.90
CA ILE A 191 -8.23 4.38 1.05
C ILE A 191 -8.76 3.33 0.10
N ASP A 192 -7.92 2.90 -0.83
CA ASP A 192 -8.24 1.82 -1.75
C ASP A 192 -7.58 0.54 -1.23
N LEU A 193 -8.39 -0.42 -0.83
CA LEU A 193 -7.91 -1.74 -0.44
C LEU A 193 -7.80 -2.60 -1.70
N VAL A 194 -6.61 -3.10 -1.99
CA VAL A 194 -6.37 -3.93 -3.17
C VAL A 194 -5.99 -5.33 -2.72
N GLY A 195 -6.81 -6.31 -3.07
CA GLY A 195 -6.48 -7.71 -2.85
C GLY A 195 -6.01 -8.36 -4.15
N ARG A 196 -4.99 -9.23 -4.05
CA ARG A 196 -5.06 -10.47 -4.83
C ARG A 196 -6.10 -11.37 -4.16
N VAL A 197 -6.59 -12.42 -4.84
CA VAL A 197 -7.34 -13.50 -4.18
C VAL A 197 -6.37 -14.13 -3.16
N HIS A 198 -6.34 -13.59 -1.95
CA HIS A 198 -5.48 -14.07 -0.88
C HIS A 198 -6.23 -15.16 -0.11
N VAL A 199 -5.46 -16.06 0.47
CA VAL A 199 -5.84 -17.32 1.15
C VAL A 199 -6.55 -17.05 2.51
N THR A 200 -7.27 -15.93 2.59
CA THR A 200 -7.98 -15.31 3.72
C THR A 200 -9.20 -16.01 4.28
N ILE A 201 -10.19 -15.98 3.41
CA ILE A 201 -11.60 -16.23 3.68
C ILE A 201 -12.12 -17.03 2.49
N SER A 202 -11.73 -16.64 1.27
CA SER A 202 -12.00 -17.42 0.06
C SER A 202 -11.38 -18.80 0.12
N SER A 203 -10.13 -18.98 0.54
CA SER A 203 -9.52 -20.33 0.62
C SER A 203 -10.14 -21.23 1.68
N LEU A 204 -10.42 -20.72 2.89
CA LEU A 204 -11.06 -21.51 3.96
C LEU A 204 -12.50 -21.89 3.60
N LEU A 205 -13.27 -20.96 3.04
CA LEU A 205 -14.59 -21.26 2.49
C LEU A 205 -14.49 -22.16 1.25
N LEU A 206 -13.42 -22.07 0.45
CA LEU A 206 -13.19 -22.93 -0.73
C LEU A 206 -12.78 -24.35 -0.33
N GLU A 207 -12.00 -24.53 0.71
CA GLU A 207 -11.63 -25.83 1.27
C GLU A 207 -12.86 -26.49 1.89
N SER A 208 -13.59 -25.77 2.76
CA SER A 208 -14.86 -26.23 3.32
C SER A 208 -15.90 -26.55 2.25
N TRP A 209 -16.05 -25.68 1.24
CA TRP A 209 -16.95 -25.94 0.12
C TRP A 209 -16.51 -27.15 -0.70
N ARG A 210 -15.21 -27.30 -0.99
CA ARG A 210 -14.68 -28.45 -1.72
C ARG A 210 -14.94 -29.75 -0.97
N ASP A 211 -14.72 -29.76 0.34
CA ASP A 211 -14.96 -30.93 1.18
C ASP A 211 -16.45 -31.29 1.24
N ASP A 212 -17.33 -30.30 1.39
CA ASP A 212 -18.79 -30.48 1.35
C ASP A 212 -19.24 -31.03 -0.02
N MET A 213 -18.72 -30.48 -1.12
CA MET A 213 -19.04 -30.95 -2.48
C MET A 213 -18.56 -32.38 -2.72
N ASN A 214 -17.37 -32.75 -2.23
CA ASN A 214 -16.87 -34.12 -2.32
C ASN A 214 -17.78 -35.09 -1.54
N GLN A 215 -18.23 -34.71 -0.34
CA GLN A 215 -19.18 -35.51 0.44
C GLN A 215 -20.54 -35.66 -0.26
N GLU A 216 -21.04 -34.59 -0.90
CA GLU A 216 -22.28 -34.65 -1.68
C GLU A 216 -22.17 -35.54 -2.92
N ILE A 217 -21.02 -35.52 -3.61
CA ILE A 217 -20.72 -36.42 -4.71
C ILE A 217 -20.68 -37.87 -4.22
N ASP A 218 -20.05 -38.14 -3.08
CA ASP A 218 -20.00 -39.48 -2.50
C ASP A 218 -21.40 -39.96 -2.07
N ARG A 219 -22.21 -39.09 -1.46
CA ARG A 219 -23.60 -39.39 -1.10
C ARG A 219 -24.43 -39.79 -2.31
N ILE A 220 -24.40 -39.00 -3.39
CA ILE A 220 -25.23 -39.27 -4.55
C ILE A 220 -24.76 -40.54 -5.28
N ASN A 221 -23.45 -40.78 -5.33
CA ASN A 221 -22.86 -42.00 -5.90
C ASN A 221 -23.23 -43.27 -5.12
N GLN A 222 -23.43 -43.18 -3.80
CA GLN A 222 -23.89 -44.32 -2.99
C GLN A 222 -25.41 -44.54 -3.06
N THR A 223 -26.16 -43.48 -3.33
CA THR A 223 -27.64 -43.48 -3.27
C THR A 223 -28.25 -43.86 -4.62
N LEU A 224 -27.82 -43.24 -5.72
CA LEU A 224 -28.33 -43.48 -7.08
C LEU A 224 -28.36 -44.94 -7.53
N PRO A 225 -27.35 -45.79 -7.22
CA PRO A 225 -27.38 -47.21 -7.58
C PRO A 225 -28.48 -48.00 -6.86
N LYS A 226 -28.87 -47.56 -5.65
CA LYS A 226 -29.87 -48.20 -4.79
C LYS A 226 -31.30 -47.70 -5.08
N THR A 227 -31.43 -46.54 -5.73
CA THR A 227 -32.71 -45.94 -6.10
C THR A 227 -33.36 -46.66 -7.28
N ARG A 228 -34.65 -47.00 -7.16
CA ARG A 228 -35.44 -47.56 -8.27
C ARG A 228 -35.48 -46.57 -9.45
N SER A 229 -35.55 -47.08 -10.67
CA SER A 229 -35.49 -46.28 -11.91
C SER A 229 -36.46 -45.09 -11.93
N SER A 230 -37.69 -45.27 -11.43
CA SER A 230 -38.72 -44.21 -11.37
C SER A 230 -38.41 -43.08 -10.39
N GLY A 231 -37.55 -43.31 -9.38
CA GLY A 231 -37.17 -42.32 -8.37
C GLY A 231 -35.87 -41.58 -8.66
N LYS A 232 -35.05 -42.07 -9.61
CA LYS A 232 -33.72 -41.49 -9.89
C LYS A 232 -33.78 -40.03 -10.33
N ALA A 233 -34.76 -39.66 -11.15
CA ALA A 233 -34.91 -38.29 -11.62
C ALA A 233 -35.23 -37.31 -10.47
N ALA A 234 -36.10 -37.72 -9.53
CA ALA A 234 -36.41 -36.93 -8.35
C ALA A 234 -35.19 -36.79 -7.42
N GLU A 235 -34.42 -37.87 -7.25
CA GLU A 235 -33.21 -37.87 -6.43
C GLU A 235 -32.14 -36.91 -6.99
N ILE A 236 -31.92 -36.94 -8.31
CA ILE A 236 -31.00 -36.01 -8.99
C ILE A 236 -31.49 -34.58 -8.85
N SER A 237 -32.79 -34.33 -9.03
CA SER A 237 -33.37 -32.98 -8.89
C SER A 237 -33.18 -32.43 -7.47
N ASN A 238 -33.43 -33.24 -6.44
CA ASN A 238 -33.23 -32.85 -5.05
C ASN A 238 -31.77 -32.56 -4.74
N TRP A 239 -30.86 -33.40 -5.24
CA TRP A 239 -29.42 -33.18 -5.11
C TRP A 239 -28.98 -31.88 -5.78
N MET A 240 -29.42 -31.60 -7.01
CA MET A 240 -29.11 -30.34 -7.70
C MET A 240 -29.62 -29.11 -6.93
N GLN A 241 -30.84 -29.16 -6.39
CA GLN A 241 -31.38 -28.07 -5.56
C GLN A 241 -30.55 -27.86 -4.28
N HIS A 242 -30.09 -28.95 -3.67
CA HIS A 242 -29.22 -28.89 -2.50
C HIS A 242 -27.87 -28.22 -2.81
N ILE A 243 -27.23 -28.61 -3.93
CA ILE A 243 -25.96 -28.00 -4.38
C ILE A 243 -26.13 -26.49 -4.61
N ILE A 244 -27.21 -26.07 -5.29
CA ILE A 244 -27.51 -24.66 -5.54
C ILE A 244 -27.65 -23.88 -4.23
N ALA A 245 -28.42 -24.40 -3.28
CA ALA A 245 -28.62 -23.76 -1.97
C ALA A 245 -27.30 -23.63 -1.19
N THR A 246 -26.45 -24.66 -1.23
CA THR A 246 -25.11 -24.63 -0.61
C THR A 246 -24.23 -23.56 -1.25
N MET A 247 -24.24 -23.43 -2.58
CA MET A 247 -23.50 -22.35 -3.27
C MET A 247 -23.98 -20.95 -2.85
N GLU A 248 -25.29 -20.75 -2.73
CA GLU A 248 -25.87 -19.47 -2.27
C GLU A 248 -25.51 -19.14 -0.81
N TYR A 249 -25.46 -20.14 0.06
CA TYR A 249 -25.00 -20.00 1.44
C TYR A 249 -23.55 -19.48 1.49
N TYR A 250 -22.61 -20.16 0.82
CA TYR A 250 -21.20 -19.77 0.81
C TYR A 250 -21.00 -18.37 0.21
N LYS A 251 -21.78 -18.00 -0.81
CA LYS A 251 -21.79 -16.65 -1.38
C LYS A 251 -22.27 -15.60 -0.36
N THR A 252 -23.32 -15.91 0.39
CA THR A 252 -23.88 -15.00 1.41
C THR A 252 -22.91 -14.85 2.58
N GLU A 253 -22.32 -15.94 3.04
CA GLU A 253 -21.41 -15.98 4.16
C GLU A 253 -20.10 -15.25 3.86
N HIS A 254 -19.55 -15.41 2.66
CA HIS A 254 -18.41 -14.62 2.19
C HIS A 254 -18.70 -13.11 2.23
N ASN A 255 -19.88 -12.70 1.75
CA ASN A 255 -20.31 -11.30 1.78
C ASN A 255 -20.52 -10.78 3.22
N ARG A 256 -21.04 -11.62 4.12
CA ARG A 256 -21.19 -11.29 5.54
C ARG A 256 -19.84 -11.04 6.19
N LEU A 257 -18.89 -11.96 6.02
CA LEU A 257 -17.55 -11.84 6.58
C LEU A 257 -16.80 -10.62 6.02
N LEU A 258 -16.92 -10.34 4.73
CA LEU A 258 -16.38 -9.10 4.14
C LEU A 258 -16.97 -7.86 4.82
N LYS A 259 -18.30 -7.79 5.00
CA LYS A 259 -18.96 -6.68 5.70
C LYS A 259 -18.51 -6.56 7.16
N GLU A 260 -18.30 -7.66 7.86
CA GLU A 260 -17.82 -7.64 9.24
C GLU A 260 -16.39 -7.12 9.34
N HIS A 261 -15.49 -7.55 8.46
CA HIS A 261 -14.11 -7.06 8.43
C HIS A 261 -14.07 -5.58 8.02
N MET A 262 -14.93 -5.14 7.09
CA MET A 262 -15.13 -3.72 6.78
C MET A 262 -15.59 -2.93 8.00
N THR A 263 -16.58 -3.45 8.74
CA THR A 263 -17.11 -2.82 9.96
C THR A 263 -16.04 -2.72 11.05
N GLN A 264 -15.20 -3.76 11.21
CA GLN A 264 -14.08 -3.75 12.15
C GLN A 264 -13.02 -2.71 11.77
N LEU A 265 -12.70 -2.58 10.47
CA LEU A 265 -11.81 -1.55 9.96
C LEU A 265 -12.37 -0.15 10.20
N GLU A 266 -13.67 0.05 9.92
CA GLU A 266 -14.37 1.31 10.20
C GLU A 266 -14.38 1.64 11.69
N LEU A 267 -14.64 0.66 12.56
CA LEU A 267 -14.59 0.81 14.01
C LEU A 267 -13.19 1.17 14.50
N ALA A 268 -12.14 0.57 13.94
CA ALA A 268 -10.75 0.90 14.27
C ALA A 268 -10.41 2.34 13.86
N LEU A 269 -10.81 2.75 12.66
CA LEU A 269 -10.64 4.12 12.18
C LEU A 269 -11.46 5.14 12.99
N TRP A 270 -12.66 4.76 13.43
CA TRP A 270 -13.53 5.62 14.23
C TRP A 270 -13.03 5.78 15.67
N LYS A 271 -12.56 4.69 16.32
CA LYS A 271 -11.89 4.76 17.64
C LYS A 271 -10.68 5.68 17.61
N ALA A 272 -9.85 5.60 16.56
CA ALA A 272 -8.73 6.51 16.37
C ALA A 272 -9.17 7.99 16.33
N LYS A 273 -10.33 8.29 15.72
CA LYS A 273 -10.90 9.66 15.67
C LYS A 273 -11.46 10.15 17.02
N ILE A 274 -12.08 9.29 17.83
CA ILE A 274 -12.58 9.68 19.16
C ILE A 274 -11.42 10.00 20.10
N ASP A 275 -10.40 9.16 20.12
CA ASP A 275 -9.24 9.37 20.97
C ASP A 275 -8.50 10.67 20.57
N GLN A 276 -8.52 11.05 19.29
CA GLN A 276 -8.05 12.36 18.82
C GLN A 276 -8.92 13.53 19.32
N LYS A 277 -10.26 13.41 19.31
CA LYS A 277 -11.17 14.43 19.87
C LYS A 277 -10.99 14.59 21.39
N GLU A 278 -10.68 13.51 22.10
CA GLU A 278 -10.39 13.58 23.52
C GLU A 278 -9.00 14.19 23.79
N LYS A 279 -7.96 13.79 23.05
CA LYS A 279 -6.62 14.40 23.16
C LYS A 279 -6.62 15.89 22.82
N THR A 280 -7.37 16.31 21.80
CA THR A 280 -7.58 17.73 21.45
C THR A 280 -8.43 18.48 22.47
N ARG A 281 -9.36 17.81 23.18
CA ARG A 281 -10.08 18.39 24.34
C ARG A 281 -9.16 18.62 25.54
N PHE A 282 -8.21 17.71 25.78
CA PHE A 282 -7.23 17.85 26.85
C PHE A 282 -6.13 18.89 26.51
N SER A 283 -5.76 19.05 25.24
CA SER A 283 -4.87 20.14 24.80
C SER A 283 -5.59 21.48 24.57
N GLY A 284 -6.92 21.44 24.40
CA GLY A 284 -7.79 22.55 23.99
C GLY A 284 -8.66 23.15 25.10
N LYS A 285 -8.23 23.05 26.37
CA LYS A 285 -8.75 23.95 27.42
C LYS A 285 -8.32 25.42 27.27
N VAL A 286 -7.69 25.76 26.14
CA VAL A 286 -7.56 27.15 25.68
C VAL A 286 -8.35 27.28 24.37
N GLN A 287 -9.41 28.07 24.45
CA GLN A 287 -10.25 28.61 23.36
C GLN A 287 -11.39 27.73 22.81
N ALA A 288 -12.55 27.96 23.43
CA ALA A 288 -13.86 27.72 22.85
C ALA A 288 -14.16 28.65 21.66
N ARG A 289 -14.88 28.15 20.64
CA ARG A 289 -16.10 28.77 20.09
C ARG A 289 -16.80 27.88 19.04
N LYS A 290 -18.08 28.21 18.85
CA LYS A 290 -19.25 27.47 18.35
C LYS A 290 -19.39 27.37 16.81
N ALA A 291 -20.39 26.54 16.44
CA ALA A 291 -21.28 26.57 15.26
C ALA A 291 -20.78 25.79 14.03
N HIS A 292 -21.61 25.11 13.21
CA HIS A 292 -23.07 24.97 13.13
C HIS A 292 -23.38 23.64 12.39
N SER A 293 -24.64 23.21 12.44
CA SER A 293 -25.24 22.08 11.70
C SER A 293 -25.19 22.30 10.19
N ASP A 294 -25.35 21.23 9.40
CA ASP A 294 -26.38 21.16 8.35
C ASP A 294 -26.50 19.72 7.80
N GLU A 295 -27.75 19.26 7.72
CA GLU A 295 -28.21 18.03 7.04
C GLU A 295 -28.35 18.28 5.55
N GLU A 296 -28.07 17.30 4.68
CA GLU A 296 -28.90 17.10 3.46
C GLU A 296 -28.70 15.74 2.76
N LYS A 297 -29.82 15.00 2.74
CA LYS A 297 -30.50 14.25 1.68
C LYS A 297 -29.76 13.28 0.72
N GLN A 298 -30.50 12.21 0.46
CA GLN A 298 -30.14 10.91 -0.07
C GLN A 298 -30.74 10.77 -1.47
N ASP A 299 -29.96 10.26 -2.43
CA ASP A 299 -30.46 9.89 -3.77
C ASP A 299 -29.94 8.50 -4.15
N PHE A 300 -30.85 7.65 -4.65
CA PHE A 300 -30.67 6.23 -4.91
C PHE A 300 -30.35 5.96 -6.39
N VAL A 301 -29.15 5.46 -6.74
CA VAL A 301 -28.93 4.60 -7.93
C VAL A 301 -27.76 3.61 -7.69
N LYS A 302 -28.10 2.32 -7.76
CA LYS A 302 -27.34 1.04 -7.98
C LYS A 302 -25.83 0.92 -7.63
N ASN A 303 -25.58 -0.02 -6.69
CA ASN A 303 -24.36 -0.82 -6.45
C ASN A 303 -23.08 -0.12 -5.93
N GLU A 304 -23.21 0.92 -5.12
CA GLU A 304 -22.13 1.40 -4.24
C GLU A 304 -22.62 1.40 -2.79
N LEU A 305 -21.89 0.76 -1.87
CA LEU A 305 -22.11 0.95 -0.44
C LEU A 305 -21.25 2.15 0.00
N ARG A 306 -21.84 3.35 -0.03
CA ARG A 306 -21.21 4.56 0.51
C ARG A 306 -21.41 4.60 2.02
N VAL A 307 -20.32 4.51 2.79
CA VAL A 307 -20.32 4.81 4.22
C VAL A 307 -19.55 6.12 4.42
N THR A 308 -20.28 7.17 4.77
CA THR A 308 -19.72 8.52 4.93
C THR A 308 -19.09 8.69 6.30
N CYS A 309 -17.76 8.71 6.35
CA CYS A 309 -17.01 9.16 7.51
C CYS A 309 -15.99 10.27 7.14
N GLY A 310 -16.44 11.32 6.45
CA GLY A 310 -15.63 12.52 6.10
C GLY A 310 -14.47 12.28 5.12
N ALA A 311 -14.16 11.02 4.85
CA ALA A 311 -13.35 10.49 3.78
C ALA A 311 -14.25 9.53 2.99
N SER A 312 -14.34 9.67 1.67
CA SER A 312 -14.99 8.68 0.83
C SER A 312 -14.08 7.46 0.77
N ILE A 313 -14.31 6.48 1.64
CA ILE A 313 -13.66 5.17 1.53
C ILE A 313 -14.30 4.51 0.30
N ILE A 314 -13.55 4.42 -0.80
CA ILE A 314 -13.99 3.77 -2.03
C ILE A 314 -13.19 2.47 -2.15
N ILE A 315 -13.81 1.34 -1.80
CA ILE A 315 -13.18 0.03 -2.03
C ILE A 315 -13.39 -0.33 -3.50
N ARG A 316 -12.31 -0.28 -4.29
CA ARG A 316 -12.30 -0.70 -5.70
C ARG A 316 -11.75 -2.11 -5.81
N ASN A 317 -12.20 -2.89 -6.80
CA ASN A 317 -11.80 -4.28 -7.03
C ASN A 317 -12.26 -5.29 -5.96
N VAL A 318 -13.47 -5.11 -5.41
CA VAL A 318 -14.20 -6.20 -4.75
C VAL A 318 -14.62 -7.21 -5.84
N LEU A 319 -13.66 -8.04 -6.24
CA LEU A 319 -13.77 -9.23 -7.09
C LEU A 319 -14.30 -9.07 -8.53
N PRO A 320 -13.41 -9.25 -9.54
CA PRO A 320 -13.80 -9.63 -10.91
C PRO A 320 -14.37 -11.06 -11.03
N PHE A 321 -14.25 -11.90 -10.00
CA PHE A 321 -14.51 -13.35 -10.09
C PHE A 321 -15.99 -13.75 -10.21
N LEU A 322 -16.93 -12.83 -9.93
CA LEU A 322 -18.37 -13.06 -10.14
C LEU A 322 -18.82 -12.79 -11.58
N LYS A 323 -17.90 -12.51 -12.51
CA LYS A 323 -18.16 -12.54 -13.96
C LYS A 323 -17.91 -13.93 -14.56
N LEU A 324 -18.41 -14.96 -13.90
CA LEU A 324 -18.67 -16.23 -14.56
C LEU A 324 -20.10 -16.11 -15.09
N GLU A 325 -20.22 -15.63 -16.33
CA GLU A 325 -21.44 -15.82 -17.13
C GLU A 325 -21.67 -17.30 -17.43
#